data_AF-A0A2N5YZ12-F1
#
_entry.id   AF-A0A2N5YZ12-F1
#
_cell.length_a   1.000
_cell.length_b   1.000
_cell.length_c   1.000
_cell.angle_alpha   90.00
_cell.angle_beta   90.00
_cell.angle_gamma   90.00
#
_symmetry.space_group_name_H-M   'P 1'
#
loop_
_entity.id
_entity.type
_entity.pdbx_description
1 polymer ?
#
loop_
_entity_poly.entity_id
_entity_poly.type
_entity_poly.pdbx_seq_one_letter_code
_entity_poly.pdbx_strand_id
1 'polypeptide(L)'
;MKFDPTHNYSSEDLTVEKILIFWKFSELIKTLLIMASPSMEKIEIVGFGSTTEGLADNFNTYFSSTVNCYKSNGLLNDAIIEKLNDLNTFLGEKRKDSNSPFWDDFMLDKNSDWEIVRFKAKTILLLLKFENLELRHNESSEQESKQDNGYIIVEKSVKQIKKKKSNK
;
A
#
# COMPACT_ATOMS: atom_id res chain seq x y z
N MET A 1 -0.25 -0.27 23.85
CA MET A 1 0.06 0.51 22.63
C MET A 1 -1.17 0.61 21.73
N LYS A 2 -1.51 1.83 21.31
CA LYS A 2 -2.56 2.12 20.32
C LYS A 2 -1.90 2.20 18.94
N PHE A 3 -2.62 1.80 17.90
CA PHE A 3 -2.13 1.93 16.53
C PHE A 3 -2.06 3.41 16.11
N ASP A 4 -0.97 3.79 15.45
CA ASP A 4 -0.73 5.07 14.80
C ASP A 4 -0.18 4.79 13.40
N PRO A 5 -0.91 5.14 12.32
CA PRO A 5 -0.46 4.86 10.95
C PRO A 5 0.82 5.61 10.56
N THR A 6 1.22 6.65 11.30
CA THR A 6 2.46 7.42 11.02
C THR A 6 3.70 6.87 11.73
N HIS A 7 3.50 5.91 12.64
CA HIS A 7 4.59 5.29 13.40
C HIS A 7 5.33 4.24 12.56
N ASN A 8 6.66 4.20 12.72
CA ASN A 8 7.50 3.25 11.99
C ASN A 8 7.62 1.91 12.73
N TYR A 9 6.63 1.04 12.58
CA TYR A 9 6.64 -0.29 13.20
C TYR A 9 7.75 -1.22 12.69
N SER A 10 8.33 -0.97 11.52
CA SER A 10 9.41 -1.82 10.99
C SER A 10 10.74 -1.64 11.72
N SER A 11 10.90 -0.57 12.51
CA SER A 11 12.06 -0.37 13.37
C SER A 11 11.90 -0.97 14.78
N GLU A 12 10.74 -1.59 15.06
CA GLU A 12 10.47 -2.25 16.33
C GLU A 12 10.74 -3.77 16.26
N ASP A 13 10.64 -4.44 17.40
CA ASP A 13 10.80 -5.90 17.49
C ASP A 13 9.57 -6.62 16.88
N LEU A 14 9.73 -7.08 15.64
CA LEU A 14 8.70 -7.82 14.91
C LEU A 14 8.43 -9.23 15.46
N THR A 15 9.20 -9.71 16.44
CA THR A 15 8.86 -10.96 17.17
C THR A 15 7.69 -10.76 18.14
N VAL A 16 7.40 -9.51 18.52
CA VAL A 16 6.23 -9.16 19.31
C VAL A 16 5.00 -9.15 18.41
N GLU A 17 4.09 -10.10 18.62
CA GLU A 17 2.89 -10.32 17.79
C GLU A 17 2.10 -9.02 17.52
N LYS A 18 1.88 -8.21 18.55
CA LYS A 18 1.13 -6.95 18.42
C LYS A 18 1.82 -5.94 17.49
N ILE A 19 3.15 -5.86 17.56
CA ILE A 19 3.96 -4.97 16.71
C ILE A 19 3.91 -5.48 15.27
N LEU A 20 4.05 -6.80 15.07
CA LEU A 20 3.90 -7.42 13.76
C LEU A 20 2.53 -7.13 13.12
N ILE A 21 1.45 -7.24 13.90
CA ILE A 21 0.09 -6.92 13.42
C ILE A 21 -0.02 -5.44 13.04
N PHE A 22 0.52 -4.53 13.84
CA PHE A 22 0.52 -3.10 13.53
C PHE A 22 1.37 -2.76 12.31
N TRP A 23 2.52 -3.41 12.15
CA TRP A 23 3.34 -3.29 10.95
C TRP A 23 2.57 -3.75 9.70
N LYS A 24 1.99 -4.95 9.70
CA LYS A 24 1.19 -5.46 8.57
C LYS A 24 -0.01 -4.55 8.26
N PHE A 25 -0.67 -4.02 9.29
CA PHE A 25 -1.77 -3.09 9.10
C PHE A 25 -1.29 -1.77 8.50
N SER A 26 -0.12 -1.25 8.91
CA SER A 26 0.51 -0.08 8.28
C SER A 26 0.78 -0.32 6.79
N GLU A 27 1.28 -1.50 6.41
CA GLU A 27 1.50 -1.86 5.00
C GLU A 27 0.19 -1.96 4.19
N LEU A 28 -0.90 -2.44 4.80
CA LEU A 28 -2.23 -2.39 4.19
C LEU A 28 -2.66 -0.93 3.93
N ILE A 29 -2.47 -0.03 4.90
CA ILE A 29 -2.79 1.40 4.73
C ILE A 29 -1.93 2.04 3.62
N LYS A 30 -0.63 1.75 3.56
CA LYS A 30 0.25 2.23 2.47
C LYS A 30 -0.25 1.75 1.11
N THR A 31 -0.62 0.48 1.01
CA THR A 31 -1.15 -0.09 -0.23
C THR A 31 -2.44 0.60 -0.67
N LEU A 32 -3.37 0.84 0.27
CA LEU A 32 -4.60 1.58 0.00
C LEU A 32 -4.35 3.03 -0.41
N LEU A 33 -3.38 3.71 0.22
CA LEU A 33 -2.98 5.07 -0.16
C LEU A 33 -2.49 5.10 -1.61
N ILE A 34 -1.60 4.18 -1.99
CA ILE A 34 -1.11 4.09 -3.36
C ILE A 34 -2.25 3.78 -4.33
N MET A 35 -3.11 2.81 -4.03
CA MET A 35 -4.28 2.50 -4.86
C MET A 35 -5.23 3.68 -5.04
N ALA A 36 -5.35 4.55 -4.03
CA ALA A 36 -6.17 5.76 -4.07
C ALA A 36 -5.52 6.93 -4.83
N SER A 37 -4.19 6.92 -4.99
CA SER A 37 -3.44 8.00 -5.66
C SER A 37 -3.68 8.07 -7.17
N PRO A 38 -3.37 9.20 -7.83
CA PRO A 38 -3.34 9.32 -9.29
C PRO A 38 -2.35 8.35 -9.94
N SER A 39 -2.53 8.05 -11.22
CA SER A 39 -1.77 7.01 -11.93
C SER A 39 -0.25 7.24 -11.95
N MET A 40 0.18 8.48 -12.24
CA MET A 40 1.61 8.84 -12.24
C MET A 40 2.26 8.64 -10.86
N GLU A 41 1.57 9.01 -9.79
CA GLU A 41 2.06 8.83 -8.43
C GLU A 41 2.18 7.34 -8.06
N LYS A 42 1.27 6.48 -8.56
CA LYS A 42 1.41 5.02 -8.34
C LYS A 42 2.68 4.47 -8.99
N ILE A 43 2.93 4.87 -10.23
CA ILE A 43 4.10 4.43 -11.01
C ILE A 43 5.38 4.93 -10.34
N GLU A 44 5.42 6.18 -9.87
CA GLU A 44 6.56 6.74 -9.15
C GLU A 44 6.87 5.99 -7.84
N ILE A 45 5.84 5.54 -7.13
CA ILE A 45 6.01 4.85 -5.84
C ILE A 45 6.32 3.36 -5.99
N VAL A 46 5.74 2.68 -6.98
CA VAL A 46 5.85 1.22 -7.12
C VAL A 46 6.91 0.82 -8.14
N GLY A 47 7.12 1.64 -9.16
CA GLY A 47 7.98 1.33 -10.31
C GLY A 47 7.20 0.73 -11.47
N PHE A 48 7.67 1.02 -12.68
CA PHE A 48 7.07 0.55 -13.93
C PHE A 48 7.25 -0.97 -14.12
N GLY A 49 6.25 -1.65 -14.68
CA GLY A 49 6.26 -3.08 -15.01
C GLY A 49 5.75 -4.00 -13.90
N SER A 50 5.37 -3.46 -12.75
CA SER A 50 4.82 -4.21 -11.62
C SER A 50 3.77 -3.44 -10.82
N THR A 51 3.33 -2.27 -11.30
CA THR A 51 2.46 -1.39 -10.52
C THR A 51 1.09 -2.03 -10.32
N THR A 52 0.43 -2.48 -11.38
CA THR A 52 -0.92 -3.05 -11.30
C THR A 52 -0.98 -4.34 -10.49
N GLU A 53 -0.23 -5.37 -10.91
CA GLU A 53 -0.22 -6.69 -10.30
C GLU A 53 0.38 -6.66 -8.90
N GLY A 54 1.52 -5.97 -8.74
CA GLY A 54 2.20 -5.84 -7.45
C GLY A 54 1.35 -5.13 -6.40
N LEU A 55 0.55 -4.12 -6.77
CA LEU A 55 -0.41 -3.52 -5.85
C LEU A 55 -1.51 -4.49 -5.44
N ALA A 56 -2.08 -5.24 -6.39
CA ALA A 56 -3.10 -6.23 -6.08
C ALA A 56 -2.56 -7.37 -5.20
N ASP A 57 -1.32 -7.80 -5.42
CA ASP A 57 -0.63 -8.82 -4.62
C ASP A 57 -0.33 -8.32 -3.20
N ASN A 58 0.20 -7.11 -3.08
CA ASN A 58 0.43 -6.47 -1.78
C ASN A 58 -0.87 -6.35 -0.98
N PHE A 59 -1.94 -5.90 -1.62
CA PHE A 59 -3.25 -5.79 -0.97
C PHE A 59 -3.73 -7.14 -0.45
N ASN A 60 -3.73 -8.17 -1.31
CA ASN A 60 -4.14 -9.51 -0.92
C ASN A 60 -3.27 -10.07 0.21
N THR A 61 -1.96 -9.85 0.15
CA THR A 61 -0.98 -10.29 1.16
C THR A 61 -1.31 -9.68 2.53
N TYR A 62 -1.51 -8.35 2.59
CA TYR A 62 -1.73 -7.64 3.84
C TYR A 62 -3.18 -7.61 4.31
N PHE A 63 -4.15 -8.06 3.51
CA PHE A 63 -5.55 -8.15 3.92
C PHE A 63 -6.01 -9.58 4.18
N SER A 64 -6.00 -10.44 3.14
CA SER A 64 -6.66 -11.75 3.17
C SER A 64 -6.08 -12.69 4.22
N SER A 65 -4.76 -12.64 4.42
CA SER A 65 -4.07 -13.52 5.38
C SER A 65 -4.18 -13.08 6.85
N THR A 66 -4.61 -11.84 7.10
CA THR A 66 -4.44 -11.16 8.39
C THR A 66 -5.71 -10.47 8.91
N VAL A 67 -6.80 -10.51 8.14
CA VAL A 67 -8.08 -9.85 8.48
C VAL A 67 -8.60 -10.21 9.88
N ASN A 68 -8.50 -11.49 10.27
CA ASN A 68 -8.93 -11.95 11.59
C ASN A 68 -8.07 -11.33 12.70
N CYS A 69 -6.76 -11.20 12.49
CA CYS A 69 -5.86 -10.55 13.44
C CYS A 69 -6.23 -9.06 13.61
N TYR A 70 -6.57 -8.36 12.52
CA TYR A 70 -6.99 -6.97 12.58
C TYR A 70 -8.32 -6.78 13.32
N LYS A 71 -9.29 -7.66 13.06
CA LYS A 71 -10.58 -7.66 13.75
C LYS A 71 -10.41 -7.90 15.25
N SER A 72 -9.67 -8.94 15.64
CA SER A 72 -9.42 -9.27 17.04
C SER A 72 -8.63 -8.19 17.81
N ASN A 73 -7.84 -7.38 17.11
CA ASN A 73 -7.11 -6.25 17.69
C ASN A 73 -7.88 -4.92 17.65
N GLY A 74 -9.14 -4.92 17.17
CA GLY A 74 -9.97 -3.72 17.08
C GLY A 74 -9.48 -2.70 16.05
N LEU A 75 -8.65 -3.12 15.09
CA LEU A 75 -8.17 -2.27 13.99
C LEU A 75 -9.22 -2.14 12.89
N LEU A 76 -10.02 -3.19 12.71
CA LEU A 76 -11.12 -3.24 11.75
C LEU A 76 -12.43 -3.62 12.43
N ASN A 77 -13.51 -3.01 11.99
CA ASN A 77 -14.88 -3.43 12.29
C ASN A 77 -15.50 -4.09 11.05
N ASP A 78 -16.68 -4.70 11.22
CA ASP A 78 -17.33 -5.46 10.14
C ASP A 78 -17.66 -4.62 8.91
N ALA A 79 -18.03 -3.35 9.08
CA ALA A 79 -18.31 -2.45 7.96
C ALA A 79 -17.06 -2.17 7.11
N ILE A 80 -15.89 -2.00 7.73
CA ILE A 80 -14.64 -1.81 6.99
C ILE A 80 -14.19 -3.12 6.33
N ILE A 81 -14.36 -4.25 7.01
CA ILE A 81 -14.04 -5.59 6.48
C ILE A 81 -14.88 -5.87 5.22
N GLU A 82 -16.17 -5.52 5.23
CA GLU A 82 -17.05 -5.65 4.07
C GLU A 82 -16.50 -4.87 2.86
N LYS A 83 -16.06 -3.62 3.05
CA LYS A 83 -15.47 -2.81 1.96
C LYS A 83 -14.13 -3.33 1.47
N LEU A 84 -13.29 -3.85 2.37
CA LEU A 84 -12.05 -4.50 1.97
C LEU A 84 -12.31 -5.80 1.17
N ASN A 85 -13.31 -6.59 1.56
CA ASN A 85 -13.73 -7.79 0.82
C ASN A 85 -14.31 -7.45 -0.55
N ASP A 86 -15.09 -6.38 -0.66
CA ASP A 86 -15.60 -5.89 -1.94
C ASP A 86 -14.45 -5.50 -2.91
N LEU A 87 -13.43 -4.79 -2.41
CA LEU A 87 -12.22 -4.50 -3.19
C LEU A 87 -11.45 -5.78 -3.55
N ASN A 88 -11.26 -6.70 -2.61
CA ASN A 88 -10.55 -7.96 -2.84
C ASN A 88 -11.25 -8.81 -3.90
N THR A 89 -12.57 -8.89 -3.83
CA THR A 89 -13.41 -9.63 -4.80
C THR A 89 -13.27 -9.01 -6.18
N PHE A 90 -13.34 -7.69 -6.29
CA PHE A 90 -13.15 -6.98 -7.56
C PHE A 90 -11.78 -7.30 -8.20
N LEU A 91 -10.70 -7.22 -7.42
CA LEU A 91 -9.35 -7.56 -7.90
C LEU A 91 -9.24 -9.05 -8.29
N GLY A 92 -9.86 -9.95 -7.52
CA GLY A 92 -9.90 -11.38 -7.81
C GLY A 92 -10.63 -11.71 -9.12
N GLU A 93 -11.75 -11.03 -9.41
CA GLU A 93 -12.46 -11.17 -10.68
C GLU A 93 -11.61 -10.72 -11.87
N LYS A 94 -10.86 -9.62 -11.73
CA LYS A 94 -9.92 -9.16 -12.79
C LYS A 94 -8.78 -10.15 -13.04
N ARG A 95 -8.36 -10.92 -12.04
CA ARG A 95 -7.29 -11.91 -12.21
C ARG A 95 -7.70 -13.11 -13.06
N LYS A 96 -9.00 -13.35 -13.24
CA LYS A 96 -9.49 -14.43 -14.10
C LYS A 96 -9.13 -14.21 -15.57
N ASP A 97 -8.84 -12.96 -15.95
CA ASP A 97 -8.31 -12.59 -17.26
C ASP A 97 -6.94 -11.91 -17.10
N SER A 98 -5.88 -12.71 -17.11
CA SER A 98 -4.49 -12.22 -16.94
C SER A 98 -4.00 -11.36 -18.10
N ASN A 99 -4.66 -11.44 -19.27
CA ASN A 99 -4.29 -10.65 -20.45
C ASN A 99 -5.11 -9.35 -20.54
N SER A 100 -5.91 -9.06 -19.53
CA SER A 100 -6.72 -7.84 -19.48
C SER A 100 -5.85 -6.58 -19.51
N PRO A 101 -6.24 -5.53 -20.25
CA PRO A 101 -5.64 -4.19 -20.15
C PRO A 101 -5.73 -3.56 -18.75
N PHE A 102 -6.43 -4.21 -17.81
CA PHE A 102 -6.40 -3.84 -16.40
C PHE A 102 -5.02 -4.03 -15.77
N TRP A 103 -4.26 -5.04 -16.20
CA TRP A 103 -2.93 -5.35 -15.67
C TRP A 103 -1.80 -4.61 -16.41
N ASP A 104 -2.13 -3.85 -17.45
CA ASP A 104 -1.15 -3.06 -18.19
C ASP A 104 -0.91 -1.71 -17.49
N ASP A 105 0.32 -1.49 -17.01
CA ASP A 105 0.75 -0.22 -16.40
C ASP A 105 0.57 0.99 -17.36
N PHE A 106 0.64 0.79 -18.69
CA PHE A 106 0.39 1.84 -19.68
C PHE A 106 -1.09 2.27 -19.77
N MET A 107 -1.99 1.46 -19.22
CA MET A 107 -3.43 1.70 -19.22
C MET A 107 -3.95 2.23 -17.88
N LEU A 108 -3.08 2.46 -16.90
CA LEU A 108 -3.47 2.79 -15.52
C LEU A 108 -4.23 4.12 -15.38
N ASP A 109 -3.98 5.08 -16.28
CA ASP A 109 -4.67 6.36 -16.39
C ASP A 109 -5.95 6.30 -17.25
N LYS A 110 -5.99 5.40 -18.23
CA LYS A 110 -7.09 5.27 -19.21
C LYS A 110 -8.14 4.25 -18.82
N ASN A 111 -7.77 3.23 -18.05
CA ASN A 111 -8.65 2.13 -17.71
C ASN A 111 -9.63 2.53 -16.60
N SER A 112 -10.92 2.51 -16.92
CA SER A 112 -12.00 2.87 -15.99
C SER A 112 -12.10 1.96 -14.76
N ASP A 113 -11.65 0.70 -14.85
CA ASP A 113 -11.63 -0.20 -13.70
C ASP A 113 -10.66 0.29 -12.62
N TRP A 114 -9.58 0.96 -13.00
CA TRP A 114 -8.66 1.57 -12.04
C TRP A 114 -9.26 2.81 -11.35
N GLU A 115 -10.27 3.46 -11.94
CA GLU A 115 -11.08 4.45 -11.21
C GLU A 115 -11.95 3.80 -10.15
N ILE A 116 -12.50 2.61 -10.43
CA ILE A 116 -13.27 1.83 -9.44
C ILE A 116 -12.36 1.44 -8.27
N VAL A 117 -11.14 0.96 -8.54
CA VAL A 117 -10.14 0.66 -7.49
C VAL A 117 -9.83 1.90 -6.66
N ARG A 118 -9.55 3.04 -7.31
CA ARG A 118 -9.28 4.32 -6.63
C ARG A 118 -10.43 4.71 -5.71
N PHE A 119 -11.66 4.63 -6.21
CA PHE A 119 -12.86 4.99 -5.46
C PHE A 119 -13.06 4.09 -4.24
N LYS A 120 -12.93 2.77 -4.40
CA LYS A 120 -13.04 1.80 -3.30
C LYS A 120 -11.97 2.04 -2.24
N ALA A 121 -10.71 2.24 -2.65
CA ALA A 121 -9.61 2.54 -1.73
C ALA A 121 -9.82 3.84 -0.94
N LYS A 122 -10.25 4.93 -1.60
CA LYS A 122 -10.60 6.20 -0.93
C LYS A 122 -11.72 6.03 0.10
N THR A 123 -12.75 5.26 -0.25
CA THR A 123 -13.88 4.98 0.64
C THR A 123 -13.41 4.24 1.90
N ILE A 124 -12.53 3.24 1.74
CA ILE A 124 -11.97 2.49 2.88
C ILE A 124 -11.14 3.41 3.78
N LEU A 125 -10.27 4.24 3.19
CA LEU A 125 -9.46 5.20 3.94
C LEU A 125 -10.32 6.21 4.72
N LEU A 126 -11.41 6.68 4.13
CA LEU A 126 -12.37 7.56 4.80
C LEU A 126 -13.03 6.88 6.01
N LEU A 127 -13.48 5.63 5.87
CA LEU A 127 -14.08 4.88 6.98
C LEU A 127 -13.08 4.63 8.12
N LEU A 128 -11.80 4.50 7.78
CA LEU A 128 -10.69 4.41 8.73
C LEU A 128 -10.27 5.75 9.35
N LYS A 129 -10.84 6.88 8.88
CA LYS A 129 -10.46 8.26 9.26
C LYS A 129 -9.02 8.62 8.87
N PHE A 130 -8.56 8.08 7.75
CA PHE A 130 -7.20 8.22 7.20
C PHE A 130 -7.17 8.99 5.88
N GLU A 131 -8.24 9.69 5.51
CA GLU A 131 -8.36 10.51 4.29
C GLU A 131 -7.35 11.67 4.24
N ASN A 132 -6.90 12.11 5.41
CA ASN A 132 -5.92 13.18 5.58
C ASN A 132 -4.47 12.66 5.59
N LEU A 133 -4.24 11.38 5.30
CA LEU A 133 -2.91 10.82 5.16
C LEU A 133 -2.42 10.92 3.71
N GLU A 134 -1.12 11.06 3.55
CA GLU A 134 -0.38 11.00 2.29
C GLU A 134 0.80 10.05 2.44
N LEU A 135 1.16 9.37 1.35
CA LEU A 135 2.39 8.59 1.32
C LEU A 135 3.51 9.46 0.77
N ARG A 136 4.62 9.56 1.49
CA ARG A 136 5.84 10.18 0.98
C ARG A 136 6.84 9.12 0.59
N HIS A 137 7.32 9.24 -0.64
CA HIS A 137 8.39 8.44 -1.18
C HIS A 137 9.67 9.26 -1.12
N ASN A 138 10.68 8.75 -0.42
CA ASN A 138 12.02 9.31 -0.45
C ASN A 138 12.95 8.23 -1.04
N GLU A 139 13.57 8.56 -2.15
CA GLU A 139 14.64 7.76 -2.75
C GLU A 139 15.99 8.36 -2.34
N SER A 140 16.90 7.51 -1.89
CA SER A 140 18.30 7.88 -1.67
C SER A 140 19.19 6.81 -2.30
N SER A 141 20.13 7.23 -3.12
CA SER A 141 21.19 6.37 -3.63
C SER A 141 22.49 6.65 -2.89
N GLU A 142 23.10 5.61 -2.34
CA GLU A 142 24.41 5.65 -1.70
C GLU A 142 25.39 4.86 -2.57
N GLN A 143 26.54 5.44 -2.87
CA GLN A 143 27.63 4.72 -3.52
C GLN A 143 28.53 4.11 -2.44
N GLU A 144 28.53 2.79 -2.36
CA GLU A 144 29.47 2.05 -1.50
C GLU A 144 30.67 1.59 -2.34
N SER A 145 31.87 2.05 -1.97
CA SER A 145 33.11 1.56 -2.58
C SER A 145 33.46 0.18 -2.04
N LYS A 146 33.66 -0.81 -2.91
CA LYS A 146 34.31 -2.07 -2.52
C LYS A 146 35.83 -1.87 -2.44
N GLN A 147 36.47 -2.61 -1.53
CA GLN A 147 37.93 -2.61 -1.36
C GLN A 147 38.70 -3.10 -2.61
N ASP A 148 38.04 -3.74 -3.57
CA ASP A 148 38.63 -4.18 -4.85
C ASP A 148 37.84 -3.59 -6.05
N ASN A 149 38.29 -2.43 -6.55
CA ASN A 149 38.03 -1.82 -7.88
C ASN A 149 36.59 -1.81 -8.45
N GLY A 150 35.56 -1.70 -7.61
CA GLY A 150 34.19 -1.48 -8.06
C GLY A 150 33.36 -0.64 -7.09
N TYR A 151 32.37 0.07 -7.61
CA TYR A 151 31.33 0.74 -6.81
C TYR A 151 30.05 -0.08 -6.86
N ILE A 152 29.41 -0.29 -5.71
CA ILE A 152 28.00 -0.70 -5.65
C ILE A 152 27.19 0.57 -5.46
N ILE A 153 26.17 0.74 -6.30
CA ILE A 153 25.11 1.72 -6.03
C ILE A 153 24.06 0.98 -5.21
N VAL A 154 23.87 1.40 -3.96
CA VAL A 154 22.79 0.93 -3.10
C VAL A 154 21.66 1.94 -3.18
N GLU A 155 20.57 1.56 -3.85
CA GLU A 155 19.35 2.35 -3.85
C GLU A 155 18.48 1.96 -2.66
N LYS A 156 18.12 2.93 -1.84
CA LYS A 156 17.20 2.78 -0.71
C LYS A 156 15.95 3.60 -1.00
N SER A 157 14.80 2.94 -1.03
CA SER A 157 13.48 3.59 -1.11
C SER A 157 12.76 3.46 0.24
N VAL A 158 12.31 4.59 0.77
CA VAL A 158 11.60 4.63 2.06
C VAL A 158 10.22 5.25 1.86
N LYS A 159 9.18 4.48 2.20
CA LYS A 159 7.76 4.88 2.12
C LYS A 159 7.24 5.21 3.51
N GLN A 160 6.91 6.49 3.75
CA GLN A 160 6.42 6.97 5.05
C GLN A 160 5.03 7.60 4.92
N ILE A 161 4.11 7.21 5.81
CA ILE A 161 2.82 7.84 5.93
C ILE A 161 2.98 9.15 6.72
N LYS A 162 2.44 10.24 6.17
CA LYS A 162 2.39 11.54 6.86
C LYS A 162 0.98 12.12 6.81
N LYS A 163 0.68 13.07 7.69
CA LYS A 163 -0.53 13.88 7.57
C LYS A 163 -0.33 14.93 6.48
N LYS A 164 -1.34 15.11 5.62
CA LYS A 164 -1.41 16.22 4.67
C LYS A 164 -1.26 17.53 5.41
N LYS A 165 -0.47 18.45 4.85
CA LYS A 165 -0.44 19.83 5.35
C LYS A 165 -1.80 20.45 5.04
N SER A 166 -2.55 20.89 6.05
CA SER A 166 -3.71 21.75 5.80
C SER A 166 -3.20 23.06 5.21
N ASN A 167 -3.52 23.32 3.94
CA ASN A 167 -3.38 24.66 3.39
C ASN A 167 -4.35 25.56 4.16
N LYS A 168 -3.79 26.42 5.01
CA LYS A 168 -4.50 27.56 5.60
C LYS A 168 -4.59 28.68 4.57
#